data_AF-A0A6P0DTU2-F1
#
_entry.id   AF-A0A6P0DTU2-F1
#
_cell.length_a   1.000
_cell.length_b   1.000
_cell.length_c   1.000
_cell.angle_alpha   90.00
_cell.angle_beta   90.00
_cell.angle_gamma   90.00
#
_symmetry.space_group_name_H-M   'P 1'
#
loop_
_entity.id
_entity.type
_entity.pdbx_description
1 polymer ?
#
loop_
_entity_poly.entity_id
_entity_poly.type
_entity_poly.pdbx_seq_one_letter_code
_entity_poly.pdbx_strand_id
1 'polypeptide(L)' 'MTDITDAYFSNLIGRLEELKQTLAEPMAQAAAVILDAARGDKRVYVFGTGHSHMLAEEVHYRAGGLAFTVPV' A
#
# COMPACT_ATOMS: atom_id res chain seq x y z
N MET A 1 -12.24 -27.67 -15.23
CA MET A 1 -12.70 -26.96 -14.02
C MET A 1 -11.65 -26.00 -13.46
N THR A 2 -10.49 -25.81 -14.13
CA THR A 2 -9.42 -24.89 -13.73
C THR A 2 -9.37 -23.62 -14.60
N ASP A 3 -9.96 -23.63 -15.80
CA ASP A 3 -9.89 -22.52 -16.76
C ASP A 3 -10.30 -21.16 -16.19
N ILE A 4 -11.34 -21.09 -15.35
CA ILE A 4 -11.77 -19.84 -14.70
C ILE A 4 -10.75 -19.38 -13.66
N THR A 5 -10.20 -20.31 -12.86
CA THR A 5 -9.17 -20.02 -11.86
C THR A 5 -7.88 -19.56 -12.53
N ASP A 6 -7.46 -20.23 -13.59
CA ASP A 6 -6.25 -19.90 -14.36
C ASP A 6 -6.40 -18.52 -15.03
N ALA A 7 -7.56 -18.23 -15.61
CA ALA A 7 -7.87 -16.91 -16.17
C ALA A 7 -7.89 -15.82 -15.10
N TYR A 8 -8.45 -16.10 -13.91
CA TYR A 8 -8.49 -15.15 -12.80
C TYR A 8 -7.08 -14.80 -12.32
N PHE A 9 -6.23 -15.80 -12.04
CA PHE A 9 -4.85 -15.56 -11.62
C PHE A 9 -4.03 -14.87 -12.70
N SER A 10 -4.15 -15.28 -13.96
CA SER A 10 -3.44 -14.63 -15.08
C SER A 10 -3.84 -13.15 -15.20
N ASN A 11 -5.12 -12.82 -15.02
CA ASN A 11 -5.57 -11.43 -15.07
C ASN A 11 -5.05 -10.61 -13.89
N LEU A 12 -5.06 -11.16 -12.68
CA LEU A 12 -4.52 -10.48 -11.50
C LEU A 12 -3.02 -10.21 -11.63
N ILE A 13 -2.25 -11.21 -12.06
CA ILE A 13 -0.80 -11.08 -12.26
C ILE A 13 -0.51 -9.99 -13.29
N GLY A 14 -1.22 -9.98 -14.42
CA GLY A 14 -1.05 -8.95 -15.45
C GLY A 14 -1.31 -7.54 -14.92
N ARG A 15 -2.33 -7.35 -14.08
CA ARG A 15 -2.60 -6.05 -13.42
C ARG A 15 -1.50 -5.65 -12.45
N LEU A 16 -0.98 -6.60 -11.67
CA LEU A 16 0.13 -6.32 -10.74
C LEU A 16 1.41 -5.94 -11.48
N GLU A 17 1.69 -6.56 -12.63
CA GLU A 17 2.83 -6.22 -13.49
C GLU A 17 2.70 -4.81 -14.07
N GLU A 18 1.51 -4.43 -14.54
CA GLU A 18 1.23 -3.07 -15.02
C GLU A 18 1.40 -2.04 -13.89
N LEU A 19 0.85 -2.30 -12.70
CA LEU A 19 0.99 -1.43 -11.54
C LEU A 19 2.45 -1.25 -11.13
N LYS A 20 3.26 -2.33 -11.17
CA LYS A 20 4.69 -2.26 -10.85
C LYS A 20 5.44 -1.27 -11.75
N GLN A 21 5.10 -1.19 -13.04
CA GLN A 21 5.74 -0.26 -13.97
C GLN A 21 5.20 1.16 -13.81
N THR A 22 3.88 1.30 -13.69
CA THR A 22 3.20 2.60 -13.70
C THR A 22 3.31 3.37 -12.39
N LEU A 23 3.46 2.67 -11.26
CA LEU A 23 3.51 3.31 -9.93
C LEU A 23 4.91 3.56 -9.40
N ALA A 24 5.98 3.23 -10.14
CA ALA A 24 7.35 3.38 -9.65
C ALA A 24 7.68 4.81 -9.19
N GLU A 25 7.35 5.82 -10.00
CA GLU A 25 7.60 7.22 -9.65
C GLU A 25 6.65 7.73 -8.54
N PRO A 26 5.32 7.56 -8.61
CA PRO A 26 4.41 7.94 -7.53
C PRO A 26 4.77 7.32 -6.18
N MET A 27 5.18 6.04 -6.16
CA MET A 27 5.62 5.36 -4.94
C MET A 27 6.91 5.97 -4.37
N ALA A 28 7.87 6.32 -5.23
CA ALA A 28 9.10 6.99 -4.80
C ALA A 28 8.81 8.38 -4.19
N GLN A 29 7.90 9.14 -4.78
CA GLN A 29 7.46 10.44 -4.26
C GLN A 29 6.75 10.28 -2.90
N ALA A 30 5.83 9.33 -2.77
CA ALA A 30 5.15 9.04 -1.51
C ALA A 30 6.15 8.64 -0.40
N ALA A 31 7.11 7.78 -0.74
CA ALA A 31 8.17 7.38 0.19
C ALA A 31 9.01 8.58 0.65
N ALA A 32 9.35 9.51 -0.25
CA ALA A 32 10.10 10.72 0.10
C ALA A 32 9.36 11.56 1.14
N VAL A 33 8.07 11.81 0.94
CA VAL A 33 7.22 12.59 1.87
C VAL A 33 7.11 11.89 3.23
N ILE A 34 6.95 10.55 3.24
CA ILE A 34 6.89 9.76 4.49
C ILE A 34 8.22 9.84 5.25
N LEU A 35 9.35 9.75 4.55
CA LEU A 35 10.68 9.84 5.16
C LEU A 35 10.96 11.24 5.71
N ASP A 36 10.52 12.29 5.02
CA ASP A 36 10.65 13.66 5.51
C ASP A 36 9.80 13.90 6.77
N ALA A 37 8.60 13.32 6.83
CA ALA A 37 7.79 13.32 8.05
C ALA A 37 8.51 12.61 9.21
N ALA A 38 9.06 11.41 8.95
CA ALA A 38 9.78 10.65 9.95
C ALA A 38 11.02 11.39 10.48
N ARG A 39 11.82 11.98 9.59
CA ARG A 39 13.01 12.77 9.96
C ARG A 39 12.66 14.04 10.73
N GLY A 40 11.46 14.57 10.52
CA GLY A 40 10.93 15.73 11.22
C GLY A 40 10.22 15.42 12.54
N ASP A 41 10.35 14.20 13.08
CA ASP A 41 9.65 13.73 14.30
C ASP A 41 8.12 13.86 14.20
N LYS A 42 7.57 13.62 12.99
CA LYS A 42 6.13 13.66 12.71
C LYS A 42 5.56 12.25 12.57
N ARG A 43 4.22 12.18 12.61
CA ARG A 43 3.44 10.96 12.38
C ARG A 43 2.83 10.96 10.98
N VAL A 44 2.57 9.76 10.46
CA VAL A 44 1.84 9.57 9.20
C VAL A 44 0.46 9.02 9.51
N TYR A 45 -0.58 9.81 9.20
CA TYR A 45 -1.95 9.41 9.40
C TYR A 45 -2.50 8.73 8.15
N VAL A 46 -3.17 7.59 8.30
CA VAL A 46 -3.74 6.83 7.19
C VAL A 46 -5.23 6.63 7.45
N PHE A 47 -6.05 6.96 6.48
CA PHE A 47 -7.51 6.95 6.58
C PHE A 47 -8.11 6.33 5.33
N GLY A 48 -9.21 5.60 5.48
CA GLY A 48 -10.01 5.09 4.37
C GLY A 48 -11.44 4.79 4.81
N THR A 49 -12.39 4.91 3.90
CA THR A 49 -13.80 4.55 4.17
C THR A 49 -14.17 3.21 3.53
N GLY A 50 -15.18 2.53 4.06
CA GLY A 50 -15.61 1.23 3.54
C GLY A 50 -14.45 0.23 3.53
N HIS A 51 -14.30 -0.58 2.47
CA HIS A 51 -13.19 -1.54 2.39
C HIS A 51 -11.78 -0.91 2.40
N SER A 52 -11.65 0.37 2.07
CA SER A 52 -10.36 1.05 2.06
C SER A 52 -9.78 1.30 3.45
N HIS A 53 -10.58 1.24 4.53
CA HIS A 53 -10.05 1.34 5.89
C HIS A 53 -9.05 0.22 6.21
N MET A 54 -9.20 -0.94 5.57
CA MET A 54 -8.27 -2.08 5.71
C MET A 54 -6.82 -1.69 5.36
N LEU A 55 -6.61 -0.72 4.47
CA LEU A 55 -5.25 -0.23 4.16
C LEU A 55 -4.65 0.60 5.29
N ALA A 56 -5.47 1.30 6.09
CA ALA A 56 -5.00 1.99 7.29
C ALA A 56 -4.62 0.98 8.39
N GLU A 57 -5.40 -0.09 8.52
CA GLU A 57 -5.11 -1.18 9.45
C GLU A 57 -3.85 -1.96 9.06
N GLU A 58 -3.66 -2.27 7.78
CA GLU A 58 -2.52 -3.04 7.27
C GLU A 58 -1.17 -2.39 7.58
N VAL A 59 -1.11 -1.07 7.72
CA VAL A 59 0.12 -0.35 8.04
C VAL A 59 0.28 -0.04 9.53
N HIS A 60 -0.69 -0.40 10.38
CA HIS A 60 -0.67 -0.10 11.80
C HIS A 60 -0.35 -1.34 12.65
N TYR A 61 0.65 -1.22 13.53
CA TYR A 61 0.99 -2.22 14.56
C TYR A 61 1.05 -3.68 14.09
N ARG A 62 1.69 -3.90 12.94
CA ARG A 62 2.12 -5.23 12.48
C ARG A 62 3.63 -5.41 12.56
N ALA A 63 4.08 -6.65 12.56
CA ALA A 63 5.50 -6.96 12.38
C ALA A 63 6.01 -6.37 11.05
N GLY A 64 7.08 -5.59 11.11
CA GLY A 64 7.64 -4.84 9.99
C GLY A 64 6.97 -3.49 9.69
N GLY A 65 5.94 -3.10 10.46
CA GLY A 65 5.27 -1.81 10.34
C GLY A 65 6.08 -0.66 10.94
N LEU A 66 5.91 0.53 10.38
CA LEU A 66 6.53 1.76 10.90
C LEU A 66 5.77 2.23 12.15
N ALA A 67 6.43 2.37 13.29
CA ALA A 67 5.76 2.69 14.56
C ALA A 67 5.05 4.06 14.60
N PHE A 68 5.34 4.95 13.64
CA PHE A 68 4.78 6.31 13.55
C PHE A 68 3.59 6.42 12.58
N THR A 69 3.05 5.30 12.08
CA THR A 69 1.80 5.27 11.31
C THR A 69 0.59 5.18 12.25
N VAL A 70 -0.38 6.07 12.04
CA VAL A 70 -1.58 6.19 12.88
C VAL A 70 -2.82 6.03 12.00
N PRO A 71 -3.66 5.00 12.21
CA PRO A 71 -4.93 4.88 11.51
C PRO A 71 -5.89 5.92 12.07
N VAL A 72 -6.73 6.46 11.19
CA VAL A 72 -7.82 7.40 11.51
C VAL A 72 -9.12 6.84 10.96
#